data_AF-A0A961NE93-F1
#
_entry.id   AF-A0A961NE93-F1
#
_cell.length_a   1.000
_cell.length_b   1.000
_cell.length_c   1.000
_cell.angle_alpha   90.00
_cell.angle_beta   90.00
_cell.angle_gamma   90.00
#
_symmetry.space_group_name_H-M   'P 1'
#
loop_
_entity.id
_entity.type
_entity.pdbx_description
1 polymer ?
#
loop_
_entity_poly.entity_id
_entity_poly.type
_entity_poly.pdbx_seq_one_letter_code
_entity_poly.pdbx_strand_id
1 'polypeptide(L)' 'MAQKSDIEWTDATWNPVTSCTKVGPGCDNCYAERFAERWRGIAGHPYEQGFDLTL' A
#
# COMPACT_ATOMS: atom_id res chain seq x y z
N MET A 1 0.89 5.93 -5.31
CA MET A 1 1.24 5.45 -6.66
C MET A 1 1.22 6.65 -7.59
N ALA A 2 2.05 6.67 -8.62
CA ALA A 2 2.16 7.83 -9.50
C ALA A 2 2.08 7.39 -10.96
N GLN A 3 1.18 8.01 -11.72
CA GLN A 3 1.09 7.79 -13.17
C GLN A 3 2.20 8.48 -13.96
N LYS A 4 2.90 9.44 -13.35
CA LYS A 4 4.09 10.08 -13.89
C LYS A 4 5.18 9.96 -12.83
N SER A 5 6.15 9.09 -13.09
CA SER A 5 7.24 8.78 -12.18
C SER A 5 8.45 9.67 -12.46
N ASP A 6 9.13 10.09 -11.39
CA ASP A 6 10.40 10.83 -11.46
C ASP A 6 11.61 9.89 -11.66
N ILE A 7 11.39 8.57 -11.62
CA ILE A 7 12.41 7.57 -11.94
C ILE A 7 12.61 7.60 -13.45
N GLU A 8 13.80 8.02 -13.89
CA GLU A 8 14.12 8.34 -15.30
C GLU A 8 13.70 7.28 -16.32
N TRP A 9 13.77 6.00 -15.94
CA TRP A 9 13.49 4.84 -16.82
C TRP A 9 12.09 4.24 -16.64
N THR A 10 11.22 4.83 -15.81
CA THR A 10 9.88 4.29 -15.51
C THR A 10 8.81 5.37 -15.69
N ASP A 11 7.80 5.10 -16.51
CA ASP A 11 6.67 6.03 -16.70
C ASP A 11 5.76 6.12 -15.47
N ALA A 12 5.44 4.98 -14.84
CA ALA A 12 4.49 4.93 -13.73
C ALA A 12 4.92 3.93 -12.65
N THR A 13 4.59 4.24 -11.40
CA THR A 13 4.81 3.35 -10.26
C THR A 13 3.48 2.87 -9.71
N TRP A 14 3.42 1.57 -9.42
CA TRP A 14 2.29 0.95 -8.76
C TRP A 14 2.75 -0.08 -7.73
N ASN A 15 1.96 -0.24 -6.67
CA ASN A 15 2.12 -1.28 -5.67
C ASN A 15 1.07 -2.37 -5.95
N PRO A 16 1.47 -3.55 -6.45
CA PRO A 16 0.54 -4.59 -6.86
C PRO A 16 -0.08 -5.36 -5.69
N VAL A 17 0.44 -5.20 -4.47
CA VAL A 17 -0.01 -5.95 -3.29
C VAL A 17 -0.05 -5.05 -2.07
N THR A 18 -1.19 -5.03 -1.38
CA THR A 18 -1.42 -4.20 -0.18
C THR A 18 -1.69 -5.05 1.06
N SER A 19 -0.93 -6.13 1.28
CA SER A 19 -1.01 -6.91 2.51
C SER A 19 0.21 -7.82 2.70
N CYS A 20 0.34 -8.42 3.88
CA CYS A 20 1.27 -9.51 4.13
C CYS A 20 0.74 -10.47 5.20
N THR A 21 1.23 -11.71 5.20
CA THR A 21 0.99 -12.66 6.29
C THR A 21 1.84 -12.28 7.50
N LYS A 22 1.21 -12.09 8.66
CA LYS A 22 1.94 -11.82 9.91
C LYS A 22 2.64 -13.10 10.40
N VAL A 23 3.96 -13.06 10.48
CA VAL A 23 4.80 -14.24 10.81
C VAL A 23 5.35 -14.23 12.24
N GLY A 24 5.25 -13.12 12.97
CA GLY A 24 5.77 -13.03 14.34
C GLY A 24 5.65 -11.63 14.96
N PRO A 25 6.26 -11.42 16.15
CA PRO A 25 6.11 -10.18 16.94
C PRO A 25 6.68 -8.93 16.26
N GLY A 26 7.55 -9.10 15.24
CA GLY A 26 8.01 -7.98 14.42
C GLY A 26 6.89 -7.29 13.62
N CYS A 27 5.74 -7.93 13.45
CA CYS A 27 4.61 -7.38 12.69
C CYS A 27 3.76 -6.37 13.49
N ASP A 28 3.89 -6.32 14.82
CA ASP A 28 2.99 -5.56 15.70
C ASP A 28 3.06 -4.04 15.48
N ASN A 29 4.17 -3.55 14.92
CA ASN A 29 4.39 -2.14 14.60
C ASN A 29 4.67 -1.92 13.10
N CYS A 30 3.99 -2.69 12.24
CA CYS A 30 4.16 -2.59 10.79
C CYS A 30 3.75 -1.21 10.26
N TYR A 31 4.72 -0.48 9.70
CA TYR A 31 4.47 0.81 9.06
C TYR A 31 3.50 0.69 7.88
N ALA A 32 3.63 -0.36 7.06
CA ALA A 32 2.79 -0.55 5.87
C ALA A 32 1.31 -0.72 6.24
N GLU A 33 1.02 -1.51 7.28
CA GLU A 33 -0.35 -1.70 7.79
C GLU A 33 -0.93 -0.37 8.28
N ARG A 34 -0.22 0.35 9.16
CA ARG A 34 -0.72 1.64 9.68
C ARG A 34 -0.88 2.70 8.59
N PHE A 35 -0.01 2.69 7.59
CA PHE A 35 -0.11 3.59 6.45
C PHE A 35 -1.35 3.29 5.61
N ALA A 36 -1.60 2.02 5.30
CA ALA A 36 -2.74 1.61 4.50
C ALA A 36 -4.06 1.89 5.24
N GLU A 37 -4.15 1.52 6.51
CA GLU A 37 -5.34 1.75 7.35
C GLU A 37 -5.70 3.22 7.51
N ARG A 38 -4.72 4.13 7.47
CA ARG A 38 -4.95 5.58 7.53
C ARG A 38 -5.90 6.05 6.43
N TRP A 39 -5.89 5.40 5.27
CA TRP A 39 -6.64 5.82 4.09
C TRP A 39 -7.89 4.96 3.80
N ARG A 40 -8.22 4.02 4.69
CA ARG A 40 -9.36 3.13 4.53
C ARG A 40 -10.66 3.95 4.41
N GLY A 41 -11.46 3.63 3.38
CA GLY A 41 -12.75 4.28 3.11
C GLY A 41 -12.66 5.63 2.39
N ILE A 42 -11.47 6.10 2.02
CA ILE A 42 -11.32 7.31 1.20
C ILE A 42 -11.50 6.94 -0.27
N ALA A 43 -12.65 7.33 -0.82
CA ALA A 43 -13.04 7.01 -2.19
C ALA A 43 -11.98 7.44 -3.21
N GLY A 44 -11.56 6.50 -4.07
CA GLY A 44 -10.59 6.73 -5.14
C GLY A 44 -9.13 6.82 -4.68
N HIS A 45 -8.84 6.61 -3.39
CA HIS A 45 -7.47 6.48 -2.93
C HIS A 45 -6.92 5.06 -3.22
N PRO A 46 -5.64 4.90 -3.60
CA PRO A 46 -5.03 3.58 -3.83
C PRO A 46 -5.12 2.58 -2.66
N TYR A 47 -5.35 3.08 -1.45
CA TYR A 47 -5.48 2.31 -0.21
C TYR A 47 -6.89 2.42 0.37
N GLU A 48 -7.91 2.63 -0.47
CA GLU A 48 -9.32 2.69 -0.06
C GLU A 48 -9.73 1.44 0.74
N GLN A 49 -9.17 0.28 0.39
CA GLN A 49 -9.40 -1.01 1.06
C GLN A 49 -8.46 -1.27 2.24
N GLY A 50 -7.67 -0.29 2.67
CA GLY A 50 -6.73 -0.45 3.79
C GLY A 50 -5.64 -1.49 3.50
N PHE A 51 -5.29 -2.30 4.51
CA PHE A 51 -4.27 -3.36 4.42
C PHE A 51 -4.82 -4.73 3.96
N ASP A 52 -5.98 -4.73 3.32
CA ASP A 52 -6.58 -5.94 2.77
C ASP A 52 -5.88 -6.35 1.47
N LEU A 53 -5.74 -7.66 1.24
CA LEU A 53 -5.09 -8.18 0.03
C LEU A 53 -5.80 -7.70 -1.23
N THR A 54 -5.06 -6.97 -2.05
CA THR A 54 -5.44 -6.45 -3.35
C THR A 54 -4.45 -6.92 -4.40
N LEU A 55 -4.94 -7.26 -5.60
CA LEU A 55 -4.18 -7.73 -6.76
C LEU A 55 -4.69 -7.02 -8.03
#